data_AF-A0A538AG72-F1
#
_entry.id   AF-A0A538AG72-F1
#
_cell.length_a   1.000
_cell.length_b   1.000
_cell.length_c   1.000
_cell.angle_alpha   90.00
_cell.angle_beta   90.00
_cell.angle_gamma   90.00
#
_symmetry.space_group_name_H-M   'P 1'
#
loop_
_entity.id
_entity.type
_entity.pdbx_description
1 polymer ?
#
loop_
_entity_poly.entity_id
_entity_poly.type
_entity_poly.pdbx_seq_one_letter_code
_entity_poly.pdbx_strand_id
1 'polypeptide(L)'
;MAALDAGELGEARALLVRALQIFRDLGDRDRAAEVLGSLAGLAAAGGDPIRGARLVGAAEAVWGRLGIPLAPPDRARFDRYQDKAREALGAEGFEQAKDEGLSMTIDQAFTFALAETG
;
A
#
# COMPACT_ATOMS: atom_id res chain seq x y z
N MET A 1 18.84 8.74 -14.67
CA MET A 1 18.44 8.11 -13.40
C MET A 1 17.19 7.29 -13.66
N ALA A 2 17.31 6.11 -14.28
CA ALA A 2 16.17 5.37 -14.86
C ALA A 2 16.22 3.85 -14.59
N ALA A 3 16.88 3.43 -13.50
CA ALA A 3 17.03 2.04 -13.09
C ALA A 3 17.30 2.00 -11.59
N LEU A 4 16.27 2.22 -10.76
CA LEU A 4 16.16 1.38 -9.58
C LEU A 4 15.56 0.10 -10.16
N ASP A 5 16.45 -0.80 -10.57
CA ASP A 5 16.21 -1.88 -11.51
C ASP A 5 14.98 -2.68 -11.10
N ALA A 6 14.19 -3.17 -12.06
CA ALA A 6 13.01 -3.99 -11.78
C ALA A 6 13.29 -5.16 -10.81
N GLY A 7 14.56 -5.62 -10.73
CA GLY A 7 15.04 -6.59 -9.75
C GLY A 7 15.01 -6.09 -8.30
N GLU A 8 15.43 -4.86 -8.02
CA GLU A 8 15.39 -4.28 -6.66
C GLU A 8 13.96 -4.02 -6.20
N LEU A 9 13.09 -3.58 -7.13
CA LEU A 9 11.67 -3.42 -6.85
C LEU A 9 10.99 -4.77 -6.61
N GLY A 10 11.36 -5.80 -7.37
CA GLY A 10 10.87 -7.17 -7.18
C GLY A 10 11.31 -7.78 -5.84
N GLU A 11 12.57 -7.61 -5.47
CA GLU A 11 13.11 -8.08 -4.19
C GLU A 11 12.46 -7.36 -3.01
N ALA A 12 12.34 -6.03 -3.09
CA ALA A 12 11.64 -5.23 -2.08
C ALA A 12 10.17 -5.68 -1.94
N ARG A 13 9.49 -5.98 -3.05
CA ARG A 13 8.12 -6.49 -3.04
C ARG A 13 8.04 -7.83 -2.31
N ALA A 14 8.92 -8.76 -2.65
CA ALA A 14 8.94 -10.09 -2.04
C ALA A 14 9.17 -10.03 -0.52
N LEU A 15 10.08 -9.16 -0.08
CA LEU A 15 10.35 -8.95 1.35
C LEU A 15 9.13 -8.36 2.07
N LEU A 16 8.49 -7.35 1.48
CA LEU A 16 7.28 -6.74 2.04
C LEU A 16 6.09 -7.71 2.07
N VAL A 17 5.91 -8.54 1.04
CA VAL A 17 4.88 -9.60 1.02
C VAL A 17 5.12 -10.61 2.14
N ARG A 18 6.35 -11.06 2.35
CA ARG A 18 6.69 -11.93 3.49
C ARG A 18 6.43 -11.26 4.83
N ALA A 19 6.81 -9.99 4.97
CA ALA A 19 6.55 -9.23 6.19
C ALA A 19 5.04 -9.13 6.47
N LEU A 20 4.24 -8.87 5.44
CA LEU A 20 2.78 -8.82 5.56
C LEU A 20 2.21 -10.15 6.04
N GLN A 21 2.68 -11.27 5.49
CA GLN A 21 2.26 -12.61 5.95
C GLN A 21 2.58 -12.84 7.43
N ILE A 22 3.80 -12.49 7.86
CA ILE A 22 4.23 -12.63 9.25
C ILE A 22 3.35 -11.78 10.17
N PHE A 23 3.15 -10.50 9.88
CA PHE A 23 2.34 -9.62 10.73
C PHE A 23 0.87 -10.02 10.75
N ARG A 24 0.32 -10.50 9.63
CA ARG A 24 -1.03 -11.08 9.58
C ARG A 24 -1.13 -12.29 10.51
N ASP A 25 -0.19 -13.22 10.43
CA ASP A 25 -0.21 -14.45 11.21
C ASP A 25 0.02 -14.19 12.72
N LEU A 26 0.78 -13.14 13.05
CA LEU A 26 0.95 -12.64 14.42
C LEU A 26 -0.26 -11.83 14.93
N GLY A 27 -1.19 -11.47 14.06
CA GLY A 27 -2.32 -10.59 14.39
C GLY A 27 -1.94 -9.11 14.58
N ASP A 28 -0.73 -8.71 14.20
CA ASP A 28 -0.23 -7.34 14.26
C ASP A 28 -0.73 -6.54 13.05
N ARG A 29 -1.97 -6.08 13.16
CA ARG A 29 -2.66 -5.37 12.08
C ARG A 29 -2.12 -3.97 11.83
N ASP A 30 -1.49 -3.35 12.83
CA ASP A 30 -0.88 -2.03 12.70
C ASP A 30 0.37 -2.09 11.82
N ARG A 31 1.29 -3.02 12.12
CA ARG A 31 2.45 -3.28 11.26
C ARG A 31 2.05 -3.79 9.88
N ALA A 32 1.00 -4.59 9.79
CA ALA A 32 0.46 -5.00 8.49
C ALA A 32 0.02 -3.79 7.64
N ALA A 33 -0.61 -2.77 8.23
CA ALA A 33 -1.02 -1.55 7.53
C ALA A 33 0.17 -0.70 7.05
N GLU A 34 1.23 -0.57 7.86
CA GLU A 34 2.49 0.07 7.42
C GLU A 34 3.09 -0.63 6.19
N VAL A 35 3.03 -1.97 6.17
CA VAL A 35 3.51 -2.77 5.04
C VAL A 35 2.64 -2.56 3.80
N LEU A 36 1.31 -2.43 3.94
CA LEU A 36 0.41 -2.07 2.84
C LEU A 36 0.81 -0.73 2.20
N GLY A 37 1.15 0.29 3.00
CA GLY A 37 1.66 1.56 2.48
C GLY A 37 2.98 1.45 1.74
N SER A 38 3.89 0.62 2.26
CA SER A 38 5.16 0.34 1.61
C SER A 38 4.96 -0.31 0.24
N LEU A 39 4.04 -1.26 0.15
CA LEU A 39 3.64 -1.89 -1.12
C LEU A 39 2.96 -0.91 -2.07
N ALA A 40 2.20 0.06 -1.54
CA ALA A 40 1.57 1.11 -2.34
C ALA A 40 2.60 1.96 -3.07
N GLY A 41 3.61 2.45 -2.33
CA GLY A 41 4.70 3.23 -2.90
C GLY A 41 5.50 2.47 -3.95
N LEU A 42 5.69 1.16 -3.72
CA LEU A 42 6.39 0.28 -4.64
C LEU A 42 5.60 0.04 -5.93
N ALA A 43 4.29 -0.19 -5.83
CA ALA A 43 3.41 -0.34 -6.99
C ALA A 43 3.38 0.93 -7.84
N ALA A 44 3.25 2.11 -7.20
CA ALA A 44 3.28 3.39 -7.90
C ALA A 44 4.63 3.64 -8.60
N ALA A 45 5.76 3.32 -7.94
CA ALA A 45 7.08 3.44 -8.54
C ALA A 45 7.35 2.41 -9.65
N GLY A 46 6.72 1.23 -9.58
CA GLY A 46 6.82 0.17 -10.58
C GLY A 46 5.88 0.30 -11.78
N GLY A 47 5.14 1.42 -11.90
CA GLY A 47 4.26 1.69 -13.04
C GLY A 47 2.82 1.19 -12.90
N ASP A 48 2.41 0.75 -11.70
CA ASP A 48 1.01 0.42 -11.38
C ASP A 48 0.44 1.38 -10.32
N PRO A 49 0.17 2.64 -10.70
CA PRO A 49 -0.31 3.65 -9.77
C PRO A 49 -1.75 3.38 -9.29
N ILE A 50 -2.58 2.65 -10.07
CA ILE A 50 -3.94 2.24 -9.66
C ILE A 50 -3.85 1.29 -8.46
N ARG A 51 -2.99 0.26 -8.55
CA ARG A 51 -2.74 -0.63 -7.41
C ARG A 51 -2.14 0.11 -6.24
N GLY A 52 -1.24 1.07 -6.50
CA GLY A 52 -0.71 1.98 -5.48
C GLY A 52 -1.81 2.67 -4.69
N ALA A 53 -2.74 3.34 -5.38
CA ALA A 53 -3.86 4.05 -4.75
C ALA A 53 -4.80 3.10 -3.96
N ARG A 54 -5.12 1.92 -4.51
CA ARG A 54 -5.91 0.90 -3.78
C ARG A 54 -5.22 0.43 -2.50
N LEU A 55 -3.91 0.22 -2.54
CA LEU A 55 -3.14 -0.20 -1.35
C LEU A 55 -3.07 0.91 -0.28
N VAL A 56 -3.04 2.17 -0.68
CA VAL A 56 -3.19 3.30 0.25
C VAL A 56 -4.53 3.23 0.95
N GLY A 57 -5.63 3.13 0.19
CA GLY A 57 -6.97 3.03 0.75
C GLY A 57 -7.12 1.83 1.69
N ALA A 58 -6.55 0.69 1.31
CA ALA A 58 -6.55 -0.53 2.11
C ALA A 58 -5.83 -0.34 3.47
N ALA A 59 -4.68 0.34 3.49
CA ALA A 59 -4.00 0.64 4.75
C ALA A 59 -4.82 1.58 5.64
N GLU A 60 -5.40 2.64 5.07
CA GLU A 60 -6.30 3.55 5.80
C GLU A 60 -7.52 2.81 6.37
N ALA A 61 -8.06 1.84 5.63
CA ALA A 61 -9.17 1.00 6.06
C ALA A 61 -8.82 0.11 7.26
N VAL A 62 -7.58 -0.38 7.33
CA VAL A 62 -7.09 -1.17 8.47
C VAL A 62 -6.93 -0.26 9.69
N TRP A 63 -6.20 0.85 9.57
CA TRP A 63 -5.99 1.78 10.68
C TRP A 63 -7.27 2.39 11.23
N GLY A 64 -8.20 2.79 10.34
CA GLY A 64 -9.51 3.29 10.74
C GLY A 64 -10.32 2.29 11.57
N ARG A 65 -10.19 0.98 11.29
CA ARG A 65 -10.84 -0.08 12.07
C ARG A 65 -10.15 -0.39 13.39
N LEU A 66 -8.83 -0.17 13.47
CA LEU A 66 -8.09 -0.29 14.72
C LEU A 66 -8.31 0.91 15.65
N GLY A 67 -8.85 2.01 15.14
CA GLY A 67 -8.97 3.27 15.88
C GLY A 67 -7.60 3.91 16.17
N ILE A 68 -6.56 3.49 15.45
CA ILE A 68 -5.20 3.99 15.62
C ILE A 68 -5.03 5.18 14.67
N PRO A 69 -4.80 6.40 15.20
CA PRO A 69 -4.42 7.51 14.35
C PRO A 69 -3.03 7.24 13.76
N LEU A 70 -2.85 7.44 12.44
CA LEU A 70 -1.51 7.35 11.83
C LEU A 70 -0.53 8.23 12.59
N ALA A 71 0.59 7.65 13.01
CA ALA A 71 1.67 8.44 13.57
C ALA A 71 2.22 9.41 12.50
N PRO A 72 2.66 10.62 12.89
CA PRO A 72 3.22 11.60 11.95
C PRO A 72 4.31 11.09 10.99
N PRO A 73 5.28 10.24 11.39
CA PRO A 73 6.28 9.71 10.45
C PRO A 73 5.67 8.79 9.39
N ASP A 74 4.70 7.95 9.77
CA ASP A 74 4.01 7.06 8.82
C ASP A 74 3.14 7.85 7.87
N ARG A 75 2.50 8.91 8.37
CA ARG A 75 1.72 9.85 7.56
C ARG A 75 2.57 10.52 6.49
N ALA A 76 3.72 11.07 6.84
CA ALA A 76 4.61 11.72 5.87
C ALA A 76 5.13 10.74 4.79
N ARG A 77 5.34 9.47 5.16
CA ARG A 77 5.73 8.43 4.20
C ARG A 77 4.57 8.07 3.28
N PHE A 78 3.36 7.93 3.82
CA PHE A 78 2.14 7.69 3.06
C PHE A 78 1.84 8.83 2.09
N ASP A 79 1.90 10.07 2.55
CA ASP A 79 1.65 11.26 1.73
C ASP A 79 2.52 11.27 0.47
N ARG A 80 3.82 10.93 0.61
CA ARG A 80 4.74 10.81 -0.56
C ARG A 80 4.32 9.73 -1.55
N TYR A 81 3.75 8.62 -1.08
CA TYR A 81 3.26 7.56 -1.95
C TYR A 81 1.94 7.95 -2.62
N GLN A 82 1.07 8.67 -1.90
CA GLN A 82 -0.17 9.24 -2.44
C GLN A 82 0.15 10.25 -3.54
N ASP A 83 1.11 11.15 -3.33
CA ASP A 83 1.46 12.20 -4.29
C ASP A 83 1.90 11.61 -5.63
N LYS A 84 2.73 10.57 -5.62
CA LYS A 84 3.17 9.88 -6.85
C LYS A 84 2.02 9.21 -7.59
N ALA A 85 1.15 8.50 -6.86
CA ALA A 85 0.00 7.84 -7.47
C ALA A 85 -1.01 8.88 -8.02
N ARG A 86 -1.19 10.00 -7.31
CA ARG A 86 -2.04 11.12 -7.72
C ARG A 86 -1.48 11.87 -8.93
N GLU A 87 -0.17 12.05 -9.01
CA GLU A 87 0.50 12.63 -10.19
C GLU A 87 0.29 11.75 -11.44
N ALA A 88 0.36 10.42 -11.29
CA ALA A 88 0.21 9.49 -12.40
C ALA A 88 -1.24 9.25 -12.84
N LEU A 89 -2.21 9.27 -11.92
CA LEU A 89 -3.64 8.99 -12.21
C LEU A 89 -4.51 10.24 -12.39
N GLY A 90 -4.00 11.39 -11.97
CA GLY A 90 -4.84 12.56 -11.69
C GLY A 90 -5.63 12.41 -10.39
N ALA A 91 -6.16 13.52 -9.88
CA ALA A 91 -6.86 13.57 -8.60
C ALA A 91 -8.09 12.65 -8.57
N GLU A 92 -8.94 12.69 -9.60
CA GLU A 92 -10.17 11.89 -9.64
C GLU A 92 -9.89 10.38 -9.74
N GLY A 93 -8.94 9.98 -10.58
CA GLY A 93 -8.55 8.57 -10.71
C GLY A 93 -7.89 8.02 -9.44
N PHE A 94 -7.11 8.84 -8.75
CA PHE A 94 -6.53 8.47 -7.47
C PHE A 94 -7.59 8.31 -6.37
N GLU A 95 -8.49 9.28 -6.20
CA GLU A 95 -9.53 9.19 -5.17
C GLU A 95 -10.46 7.99 -5.41
N GLN A 96 -10.84 7.71 -6.67
CA GLN A 96 -11.67 6.55 -6.99
C GLN A 96 -10.97 5.23 -6.64
N ALA A 97 -9.70 5.05 -7.05
CA ALA A 97 -8.94 3.85 -6.73
C ALA A 97 -8.66 3.72 -5.22
N LYS A 98 -8.46 4.85 -4.53
CA LYS A 98 -8.29 4.88 -3.08
C LYS A 98 -9.58 4.48 -2.36
N ASP A 99 -10.74 4.98 -2.78
CA ASP A 99 -12.04 4.65 -2.19
C ASP A 99 -12.38 3.16 -2.30
N GLU A 100 -12.00 2.54 -3.41
CA GLU A 100 -12.11 1.08 -3.57
C GLU A 100 -11.28 0.34 -2.52
N GLY A 101 -10.05 0.79 -2.26
CA GLY A 101 -9.20 0.26 -1.20
C GLY A 101 -9.78 0.52 0.19
N LEU A 102 -10.30 1.72 0.43
CA LEU A 102 -10.88 2.14 1.70
C LEU A 102 -12.10 1.29 2.09
N SER A 103 -12.84 0.83 1.08
CA SER A 103 -14.02 -0.01 1.24
C SER A 103 -13.68 -1.47 1.60
N MET A 104 -12.42 -1.89 1.47
CA MET A 104 -12.00 -3.26 1.78
C MET A 104 -12.11 -3.56 3.27
N THR A 105 -12.49 -4.79 3.62
CA THR A 105 -12.25 -5.34 4.97
C THR A 105 -10.75 -5.58 5.21
N ILE A 106 -10.36 -5.84 6.46
CA ILE A 106 -8.96 -6.16 6.79
C ILE A 106 -8.49 -7.40 6.01
N ASP A 107 -9.31 -8.45 5.93
CA ASP A 107 -9.00 -9.66 5.17
C ASP A 107 -8.90 -9.39 3.65
N GLN A 108 -9.77 -8.53 3.11
CA GLN A 108 -9.72 -8.13 1.70
C GLN A 108 -8.46 -7.31 1.40
N ALA A 109 -8.08 -6.39 2.29
CA ALA A 109 -6.85 -5.59 2.17
C ALA A 109 -5.61 -6.50 2.11
N PHE A 110 -5.53 -7.49 3.00
CA PHE A 110 -4.42 -8.44 2.99
C PHE A 110 -4.44 -9.34 1.76
N THR A 111 -5.60 -9.86 1.38
CA THR A 111 -5.76 -10.68 0.18
C THR A 111 -5.35 -9.92 -1.08
N PHE A 112 -5.79 -8.68 -1.21
CA PHE A 112 -5.46 -7.81 -2.34
C PHE A 112 -3.96 -7.55 -2.44
N ALA A 113 -3.31 -7.26 -1.31
CA ALA A 113 -1.87 -7.01 -1.28
C ALA A 113 -1.02 -8.25 -1.58
N LEU A 114 -1.48 -9.43 -1.13
CA LEU A 114 -0.81 -10.72 -1.36
C LEU A 114 -1.06 -11.29 -2.75
N ALA A 115 -2.12 -10.87 -3.44
CA ALA A 115 -2.36 -11.28 -4.83
C ALA A 115 -1.17 -10.85 -5.70
N GLU A 116 -0.55 -11.82 -6.38
CA GLU A 116 0.53 -11.54 -7.32
C GLU A 116 -0.02 -10.81 -8.55
N THR A 117 0.61 -9.67 -8.87
CA THR A 117 0.65 -9.19 -10.24
C THR A 117 1.57 -10.16 -10.99
N GLY A 118 0.97 -11.00 -11.84
CA GLY A 118 1.72 -11.82 -12.79
C GLY A 118 2.47 -10.98 -13.80
#